data_AF-A0A068UHA4-F1
#
_entry.id   AF-A0A068UHA4-F1
#
_cell.length_a   1.000
_cell.length_b   1.000
_cell.length_c   1.000
_cell.angle_alpha   90.00
_cell.angle_beta   90.00
_cell.angle_gamma   90.00
#
_symmetry.space_group_name_H-M   'P 1'
#
loop_
_entity.id
_entity.type
_entity.pdbx_description
1 polymer ?
#
loop_
_entity_poly.entity_id
_entity_poly.type
_entity_poly.pdbx_seq_one_letter_code
_entity_poly.pdbx_strand_id
1 'polypeptide(L)'
;MAINKIGALAILFCGVMLLGANVEVIAVRPGPGPVRPCPLICTFVEYVTCDGEKKYPGCTNCCFDEGCTLHFEDGTSQYCTWPPKQQLGLANIMLNQH
;
A
#
# COMPACT_ATOMS: atom_id res chain seq x y z
N MET A 1 -18.23 -25.65 -36.46
CA MET A 1 -18.28 -24.21 -36.12
C MET A 1 -16.92 -23.61 -36.43
N ALA A 2 -16.84 -22.76 -37.46
CA ALA A 2 -15.60 -22.08 -37.82
C ALA A 2 -15.47 -20.82 -36.97
N ILE A 3 -14.65 -20.87 -35.93
CA ILE A 3 -14.23 -19.65 -35.22
C ILE A 3 -13.35 -18.91 -36.21
N ASN A 4 -13.88 -17.83 -36.79
CA ASN A 4 -13.18 -16.98 -37.73
C ASN A 4 -11.92 -16.44 -37.04
N LYS A 5 -10.72 -16.75 -37.58
CA LYS A 5 -9.41 -16.46 -36.96
C LYS A 5 -9.21 -15.00 -36.54
N ILE A 6 -9.96 -14.09 -37.16
CA ILE A 6 -9.93 -12.63 -36.90
C ILE A 6 -10.63 -12.27 -35.59
N GLY A 7 -11.71 -12.98 -35.22
CA GLY A 7 -12.46 -12.69 -33.99
C GLY A 7 -11.73 -13.09 -32.71
N ALA A 8 -10.92 -14.15 -32.78
CA ALA A 8 -10.13 -14.63 -31.64
C ALA A 8 -9.02 -13.65 -31.24
N LEU A 9 -8.42 -12.95 -32.22
CA LEU A 9 -7.38 -11.95 -31.99
C LEU A 9 -7.95 -10.69 -31.30
N ALA A 10 -9.15 -10.25 -31.68
CA ALA A 10 -9.77 -9.06 -31.09
C ALA A 10 -10.12 -9.23 -29.60
N ILE A 11 -10.60 -10.41 -29.20
CA ILE A 11 -10.89 -10.72 -27.79
C ILE A 11 -9.58 -10.77 -26.97
N LEU A 12 -8.51 -11.30 -27.57
CA LEU A 12 -7.22 -11.43 -26.91
C LEU A 12 -6.59 -10.04 -26.63
N PHE A 13 -6.68 -9.09 -27.56
CA PHE A 13 -6.19 -7.72 -27.34
C PHE A 13 -6.97 -6.94 -26.27
N CYS A 14 -8.30 -7.13 -26.19
CA CYS A 14 -9.12 -6.50 -25.15
C CYS A 14 -8.77 -7.00 -23.73
N GLY A 15 -8.36 -8.27 -23.60
CA GLY A 15 -7.95 -8.86 -22.32
C GLY A 15 -6.66 -8.25 -21.75
N VAL A 16 -5.67 -7.94 -22.61
CA VAL A 16 -4.36 -7.42 -22.15
C VAL A 16 -4.44 -5.96 -21.67
N MET A 17 -5.33 -5.16 -22.26
CA MET A 17 -5.52 -3.76 -21.85
C MET A 17 -6.16 -3.63 -20.46
N LEU A 18 -7.03 -4.56 -20.07
CA LEU A 18 -7.65 -4.59 -18.73
C LEU A 18 -6.70 -5.13 -17.64
N LEU A 19 -5.68 -5.91 -18.01
CA LEU A 19 -4.66 -6.44 -17.09
C LEU A 19 -3.47 -5.46 -16.88
N GLY A 20 -3.37 -4.41 -17.69
CA GLY A 20 -2.27 -3.43 -17.65
C GLY A 20 -2.59 -2.11 -16.94
N ALA A 21 -3.81 -1.92 -16.41
CA ALA A 21 -4.22 -0.65 -15.79
C ALA A 21 -3.95 -0.55 -14.27
N ASN A 22 -3.46 -1.63 -13.66
CA ASN A 22 -2.99 -1.66 -12.28
C ASN A 22 -1.46 -1.56 -12.22
N VAL A 23 -0.89 -0.58 -12.95
CA VAL A 23 0.44 -0.08 -12.64
C VAL A 23 0.25 0.99 -11.57
N GLU A 24 -0.02 0.54 -10.35
CA GLU A 24 0.26 1.38 -9.18
C GLU A 24 1.75 1.67 -9.26
N VAL A 25 2.10 2.92 -9.61
CA VAL A 25 3.47 3.39 -9.71
C VAL A 25 4.11 3.19 -8.35
N ILE A 26 4.83 2.09 -8.23
CA ILE A 26 5.44 1.68 -6.99
C ILE A 26 6.59 2.65 -6.73
N ALA A 27 6.36 3.65 -5.87
CA ALA A 27 7.43 4.51 -5.40
C ALA A 27 8.33 3.66 -4.49
N VAL A 28 9.30 2.97 -5.09
CA VAL A 28 10.27 2.14 -4.39
C VAL A 28 11.28 3.06 -3.70
N ARG A 29 11.28 3.05 -2.36
CA ARG A 29 12.41 3.58 -1.58
C ARG A 29 13.55 2.55 -1.60
N PRO A 30 14.77 2.91 -2.04
CA PRO A 30 15.92 2.02 -1.96
C PRO A 30 16.41 1.96 -0.51
N GLY A 31 16.28 0.80 0.12
CA GLY A 31 16.84 0.48 1.43
C GLY A 31 17.35 -0.97 1.45
N PRO A 32 18.26 -1.34 2.37
CA PRO A 32 18.82 -2.68 2.45
C PRO A 32 17.75 -3.64 3.00
N GLY A 33 16.95 -4.22 2.09
CA GLY A 33 15.86 -5.11 2.45
C GLY A 33 15.01 -5.46 1.22
N PRO A 34 14.03 -6.36 1.39
CA PRO A 34 13.05 -6.62 0.34
C PRO A 34 12.41 -5.29 -0.08
N VAL A 35 12.28 -5.07 -1.40
CA VAL A 35 11.61 -3.89 -1.97
C VAL A 35 10.23 -3.77 -1.35
N ARG A 36 10.01 -2.75 -0.51
CA ARG A 36 8.71 -2.51 0.15
C ARG A 36 7.94 -1.49 -0.67
N PRO A 37 6.96 -1.91 -1.47
CA PRO A 37 6.15 -0.98 -2.26
C PRO A 37 5.38 -0.05 -1.31
N CYS A 38 5.53 1.27 -1.47
CA CYS A 38 4.61 2.21 -0.83
C CYS A 38 3.33 2.31 -1.65
N PRO A 39 2.14 2.25 -1.02
CA PRO A 39 0.92 2.54 -1.74
C PRO A 39 0.92 4.00 -2.17
N LEU A 40 0.37 4.27 -3.35
CA LEU A 40 0.22 5.63 -3.86
C LEU A 40 -0.93 6.40 -3.20
N ILE A 41 -1.80 5.69 -2.47
CA ILE A 41 -2.89 6.34 -1.75
C ILE A 41 -2.31 7.19 -0.61
N CYS A 42 -2.76 8.44 -0.55
CA CYS A 42 -2.43 9.33 0.53
C CYS A 42 -3.69 9.61 1.34
N THR A 43 -3.52 9.77 2.64
CA THR A 43 -4.54 10.12 3.62
C THR A 43 -4.32 11.57 4.01
N PHE A 44 -5.41 12.35 4.05
CA PHE A 44 -5.35 13.72 4.52
C PHE A 44 -5.05 13.73 6.02
N VAL A 45 -4.03 14.49 6.39
CA VAL A 45 -3.57 14.65 7.77
C VAL A 45 -3.41 16.13 8.05
N GLU A 46 -3.70 16.54 9.27
CA GLU A 46 -3.50 17.92 9.69
C GLU A 46 -2.01 18.24 9.80
N TYR A 47 -1.24 17.35 10.42
CA TYR A 47 0.21 17.43 10.51
C TYR A 47 0.84 16.08 10.86
N VAL A 48 2.16 16.00 10.72
CA VAL A 48 2.98 14.84 11.06
C VAL A 48 4.06 15.25 12.04
N THR A 49 4.33 14.39 13.02
CA THR A 49 5.45 14.55 13.95
C THR A 49 6.47 13.43 13.72
N CYS A 50 7.69 13.77 13.33
CA CYS A 50 8.81 12.84 13.14
C CYS A 50 10.01 13.32 13.96
N ASP A 51 10.59 12.48 14.82
CA ASP A 51 11.78 12.86 15.63
C ASP A 51 11.62 14.19 16.40
N GLY A 52 10.39 14.53 16.79
CA GLY A 52 10.06 15.78 17.47
C GLY A 52 9.84 16.99 16.55
N GLU A 53 10.03 16.86 15.24
CA GLU A 53 9.72 17.90 14.24
C GLU A 53 8.30 17.79 13.71
N LYS A 54 7.62 18.94 13.61
CA LYS A 54 6.28 19.07 13.04
C LYS A 54 6.33 19.44 11.56
N LYS A 55 5.61 18.69 10.72
CA LYS A 55 5.53 18.88 9.25
C LYS A 55 4.07 18.91 8.80
N TYR A 56 3.79 19.63 7.71
CA TYR A 56 2.44 19.82 7.17
C TYR A 56 2.36 19.33 5.72
N PRO A 57 2.39 18.00 5.48
CA PRO A 57 2.38 17.46 4.13
C PRO A 57 1.03 17.61 3.43
N GLY A 58 -0.06 17.89 4.16
CA GLY A 58 -1.43 17.94 3.66
C GLY A 58 -2.01 16.55 3.34
N CYS A 59 -1.27 15.73 2.60
CA CYS A 59 -1.61 14.34 2.29
C CYS A 59 -0.35 13.46 2.39
N THR A 60 -0.45 12.33 3.09
CA THR A 60 0.69 11.40 3.23
C THR A 60 0.23 9.97 3.54
N ASN A 61 1.15 9.02 3.73
CA ASN A 61 0.83 7.71 4.29
C ASN A 61 1.99 7.17 5.14
N CYS A 62 1.70 6.13 5.93
CA CYS A 62 2.67 5.52 6.83
C CYS A 62 3.89 4.87 6.16
N CYS A 63 3.88 4.65 4.84
CA CYS A 63 5.08 4.20 4.13
C CYS A 63 6.04 5.35 3.85
N PHE A 64 5.52 6.56 3.56
CA PHE A 64 6.33 7.76 3.38
C PHE A 64 6.82 8.35 4.71
N ASP A 65 6.01 8.24 5.77
CA ASP A 65 6.31 8.73 7.12
C ASP A 65 6.47 7.57 8.14
N GLU A 66 7.23 6.53 7.77
CA GLU A 66 7.55 5.42 8.67
C GLU A 66 8.29 5.93 9.93
N GLY A 67 7.84 5.52 11.11
CA GLY A 67 8.41 5.95 12.39
C GLY A 67 7.89 7.30 12.89
N CYS A 68 6.97 7.94 12.16
CA CYS A 68 6.34 9.18 12.56
C CYS A 68 4.93 8.97 13.12
N THR A 69 4.37 10.01 13.74
CA THR A 69 2.97 10.06 14.15
C THR A 69 2.18 10.97 13.22
N LEU A 70 1.15 10.44 12.57
CA LEU A 70 0.15 11.21 11.82
C LEU A 70 -0.89 11.77 12.78
N HIS A 71 -1.25 13.04 12.60
CA HIS A 71 -2.32 13.69 13.36
C HIS A 71 -3.42 14.12 12.38
N PHE A 72 -4.65 13.73 12.68
CA PHE A 72 -5.81 13.94 11.83
C PHE A 72 -6.65 15.12 12.34
N GLU A 73 -7.44 15.72 11.44
CA GLU A 73 -8.29 16.88 11.74
C GLU A 73 -9.38 16.56 12.79
N ASP A 74 -9.78 15.28 12.92
CA ASP A 74 -10.71 14.80 13.95
C ASP A 74 -10.07 14.70 15.36
N GLY A 75 -8.79 15.08 15.49
CA GLY A 75 -8.03 15.03 16.74
C GLY A 75 -7.43 13.65 17.04
N THR A 76 -7.68 12.65 16.21
CA THR A 76 -7.05 11.33 16.37
C THR A 76 -5.59 11.35 15.91
N SER A 77 -4.81 10.36 16.32
CA SER A 77 -3.42 10.23 15.93
C SER A 77 -3.02 8.78 15.74
N GLN A 78 -2.14 8.51 14.77
CA GLN A 78 -1.66 7.18 14.44
C GLN A 78 -0.14 7.16 14.34
N TYR A 79 0.51 6.31 15.13
CA TYR A 79 1.93 6.01 14.95
C TYR A 79 2.12 5.06 13.77
N CYS A 80 3.01 5.44 12.86
CA CYS A 80 3.25 4.72 11.61
C CYS A 80 4.34 3.66 11.74
N THR A 81 3.97 2.42 11.44
CA THR A 81 4.91 1.32 11.19
C THR A 81 4.67 0.78 9.79
N TRP A 82 5.73 0.65 8.97
CA TRP A 82 5.62 0.10 7.63
C TRP A 82 6.62 -1.05 7.39
N PRO A 83 6.17 -2.25 6.96
CA PRO A 83 4.79 -2.63 6.71
C PRO A 83 3.97 -2.66 8.01
N PRO A 84 2.63 -2.53 7.93
CA PRO A 84 1.79 -2.60 9.11
C PRO A 84 2.02 -3.93 9.82
N LYS A 85 2.34 -3.89 11.11
CA LYS A 85 2.38 -5.11 11.92
C LYS A 85 0.94 -5.59 12.07
N GLN A 86 0.55 -6.59 11.28
CA GLN A 86 -0.70 -7.32 11.55
C GLN A 86 -0.55 -7.99 12.91
N GLN A 87 -1.20 -7.46 13.94
CA GLN A 87 -1.47 -8.26 15.13
C GLN A 87 -2.47 -9.34 14.70
N LEU A 88 -1.97 -10.49 14.25
CA LEU A 88 -2.78 -11.70 14.11
C LEU A 88 -3.27 -12.11 15.50
N GLY A 89 -4.33 -11.47 15.98
CA GLY A 89 -5.20 -12.09 16.96
C GLY A 89 -5.75 -13.36 16.32
N LEU A 90 -5.33 -14.53 16.83
CA LEU A 90 -5.74 -15.93 16.51
C LEU A 90 -4.65 -16.87 15.97
N ALA A 91 -3.36 -16.51 15.95
CA ALA A 91 -2.30 -17.48 15.58
C ALA A 91 -1.65 -18.23 16.76
N ASN A 92 -2.18 -18.13 17.99
CA ASN A 92 -1.70 -18.86 19.16
C ASN A 92 -2.52 -20.14 19.50
N ILE A 93 -3.43 -20.59 18.64
CA ILE A 93 -4.26 -21.78 18.92
C ILE A 93 -3.74 -23.08 18.26
N MET A 94 -2.77 -23.02 17.33
CA MET A 94 -2.33 -24.23 16.59
C MET A 94 -0.86 -24.64 16.75
N LEU A 95 -0.15 -24.11 17.76
CA LEU A 95 1.21 -24.58 18.10
C LEU A 95 1.30 -25.31 19.46
N ASN A 96 0.18 -25.82 19.97
CA ASN A 96 0.20 -26.90 20.97
C ASN A 96 -0.24 -28.20 20.28
N GLN A 97 0.63 -28.69 19.40
CA GLN A 97 0.61 -30.08 18.95
C GLN A 97 1.06 -30.94 20.14
N HIS A 98 0.14 -31.75 20.66
CA HIS A 98 0.41 -32.77 21.66
C HIS A 98 0.39 -34.15 20.98
#